data_AF-A0A941HTN4-F1
#
_entry.id   AF-A0A941HTN4-F1
#
_cell.length_a   1.000
_cell.length_b   1.000
_cell.length_c   1.000
_cell.angle_alpha   90.00
_cell.angle_beta   90.00
_cell.angle_gamma   90.00
#
_symmetry.space_group_name_H-M   'P 1'
#
loop_
_entity.id
_entity.type
_entity.pdbx_description
1 polymer ?
#
loop_
_entity_poly.entity_id
_entity_poly.type
_entity_poly.pdbx_seq_one_letter_code
_entity_poly.pdbx_strand_id
1 'polypeptide(L)'
;MKKIKDERLKLQNLQNIRILFLFENIAIIGILGYDLVTKGMDGMTANPLWYVFILTGVISAYLSMGISVDHESSKKSPKKGLVISVIVSAIIAIVFGGLITFTGDISTGILVGGIVFVSFLVPSIYIYFLRTKRQN
;
A
#
# COMPACT_ATOMS: atom_id res chain seq x y z
N MET A 1 -14.44 22.78 19.49
CA MET A 1 -13.17 23.21 18.86
C MET A 1 -13.46 24.36 17.89
N LYS A 2 -12.68 25.46 17.92
CA LYS A 2 -12.81 26.54 16.93
C LYS A 2 -12.13 26.10 15.62
N LYS A 3 -12.81 26.25 14.48
CA LYS A 3 -12.23 25.96 13.16
C LYS A 3 -11.12 26.98 12.87
N ILE A 4 -9.92 26.50 12.53
CA ILE A 4 -8.81 27.33 12.09
C ILE A 4 -9.16 27.87 10.69
N LYS A 5 -9.25 29.20 10.56
CA LYS A 5 -9.57 29.85 9.29
C LYS A 5 -8.31 30.24 8.49
N ASP A 6 -7.26 30.65 9.19
CA ASP A 6 -5.99 31.10 8.59
C ASP A 6 -5.26 29.95 7.88
N GLU A 7 -4.86 30.18 6.63
CA GLU A 7 -4.14 29.21 5.79
C GLU A 7 -2.73 28.89 6.32
N ARG A 8 -2.04 29.88 6.90
CA ARG A 8 -0.70 29.69 7.47
C ARG A 8 -0.74 28.70 8.63
N LEU A 9 -1.74 28.87 9.50
CA LEU A 9 -1.96 27.99 10.65
C LEU A 9 -2.42 26.59 10.22
N LYS A 10 -3.19 26.45 9.12
CA LYS A 10 -3.53 25.14 8.55
C LYS A 10 -2.29 24.42 8.03
N LEU A 11 -1.41 25.12 7.30
CA LEU A 11 -0.19 24.53 6.77
C LEU A 11 0.74 24.06 7.89
N GLN A 12 0.92 24.89 8.92
CA GLN A 12 1.72 24.53 10.10
C GLN A 12 1.12 23.31 10.82
N ASN A 13 -0.21 23.24 10.96
CA ASN A 13 -0.88 22.09 11.55
C ASN A 13 -0.66 20.80 10.72
N LEU A 14 -0.70 20.89 9.38
CA LEU A 14 -0.40 19.75 8.50
C LEU A 14 1.06 19.28 8.63
N GLN A 15 2.00 20.22 8.77
CA GLN A 15 3.41 19.88 9.03
C GLN A 15 3.58 19.19 10.38
N ASN A 16 2.90 19.67 11.43
CA ASN A 16 2.92 19.03 12.75
C ASN A 16 2.35 17.61 12.70
N ILE A 17 1.21 17.40 12.03
CA ILE A 17 0.62 16.06 11.83
C ILE A 17 1.59 15.15 11.07
N ARG A 18 2.29 15.67 10.04
CA ARG A 18 3.29 14.88 9.29
C ARG A 18 4.45 14.44 10.17
N ILE A 19 4.97 15.33 11.03
CA ILE A 19 6.04 14.99 11.97
C ILE A 19 5.56 13.94 12.96
N LEU A 20 4.37 14.13 13.55
CA LEU A 20 3.78 13.18 14.49
C LEU A 20 3.61 11.79 13.85
N PHE A 21 3.04 11.75 12.65
CA PHE A 21 2.86 10.51 11.88
C PHE A 21 4.20 9.82 11.60
N LEU A 22 5.25 10.56 11.25
CA LEU A 22 6.58 10.01 11.06
C LEU A 22 7.13 9.36 12.34
N PHE A 23 7.04 10.07 13.46
CA PHE A 23 7.47 9.54 14.76
C PHE A 23 6.68 8.30 15.18
N GLU A 24 5.36 8.29 14.99
CA GLU A 24 4.50 7.15 15.28
C GLU A 24 4.91 5.93 14.46
N ASN A 25 5.16 6.10 13.16
CA ASN A 25 5.62 5.01 12.30
C ASN A 25 7.00 4.49 12.72
N ILE A 26 7.94 5.37 13.07
CA ILE A 26 9.27 4.97 13.57
C ILE A 26 9.13 4.17 14.87
N ALA A 27 8.27 4.62 15.80
CA ALA A 27 8.04 3.91 17.04
C ALA A 27 7.45 2.52 16.81
N ILE A 28 6.44 2.40 15.95
CA ILE A 28 5.83 1.12 15.58
C ILE A 28 6.86 0.19 14.93
N ILE A 29 7.65 0.70 13.96
CA ILE A 29 8.73 -0.07 13.31
C ILE A 29 9.77 -0.51 14.33
N GLY A 30 10.13 0.33 15.30
CA GLY A 30 11.07 -0.02 16.37
C GLY A 30 10.57 -1.17 17.25
N ILE A 31 9.30 -1.13 17.65
CA ILE A 31 8.69 -2.21 18.46
C ILE A 31 8.59 -3.50 17.65
N LEU A 32 8.10 -3.43 16.42
CA LEU A 32 7.97 -4.61 15.54
C LEU A 32 9.33 -5.19 15.17
N GLY A 33 10.33 -4.34 14.95
CA GLY A 33 11.70 -4.74 14.70
C GLY A 33 12.34 -5.45 15.90
N TYR A 34 12.06 -4.97 17.12
CA TYR A 34 12.47 -5.66 18.34
C TYR A 34 11.80 -7.05 18.46
N ASP A 35 10.49 -7.15 18.22
CA ASP A 35 9.79 -8.43 18.22
C ASP A 35 10.31 -9.38 17.14
N LEU A 36 10.65 -8.85 15.95
CA LEU A 36 11.24 -9.65 14.87
C LEU A 36 12.58 -10.27 15.27
N VAL A 37 13.46 -9.51 15.94
CA VAL A 37 14.78 -10.00 16.39
C VAL A 37 14.66 -10.95 17.57
N THR A 38 13.73 -10.72 18.49
CA THR A 38 13.64 -11.48 19.75
C THR A 38 12.69 -12.69 19.69
N LYS A 39 11.60 -12.59 18.93
CA LYS A 39 10.53 -13.60 18.86
C LYS A 39 10.31 -14.12 17.43
N GLY A 40 11.06 -13.63 16.45
CA GLY A 40 10.95 -14.04 15.06
C GLY A 40 9.73 -13.45 14.34
N MET A 41 9.48 -13.96 13.13
CA MET A 41 8.39 -13.49 12.26
C MET A 41 7.00 -13.72 12.87
N ASP A 42 6.79 -14.85 13.53
CA ASP A 42 5.53 -15.19 14.17
C ASP A 42 5.23 -14.24 15.33
N GLY A 43 6.25 -13.90 16.14
CA GLY A 43 6.11 -12.93 17.22
C GLY A 43 5.78 -11.52 16.73
N MET A 44 6.40 -11.08 15.63
CA MET A 44 6.13 -9.77 15.03
C MET A 44 4.70 -9.71 14.45
N THR A 45 4.29 -10.72 13.69
CA THR A 45 2.99 -10.73 13.01
C THR A 45 1.81 -10.99 13.95
N ALA A 46 2.05 -11.66 15.09
CA ALA A 46 1.06 -11.82 16.15
C ALA A 46 0.84 -10.53 16.97
N ASN A 47 1.76 -9.57 16.92
CA ASN A 47 1.62 -8.29 17.63
C ASN A 47 0.49 -7.45 17.01
N PRO A 48 -0.51 -6.97 17.78
CA PRO A 48 -1.57 -6.10 17.27
C PRO A 48 -1.08 -4.87 16.49
N LEU A 49 0.10 -4.34 16.84
CA LEU A 49 0.72 -3.20 16.14
C LEU A 49 1.05 -3.52 14.69
N TRP A 50 1.31 -4.79 14.34
CA TRP A 50 1.53 -5.20 12.96
C TRP A 50 0.30 -4.92 12.09
N TYR A 51 -0.89 -5.27 12.58
CA TYR A 51 -2.13 -5.02 11.86
C TYR A 51 -2.41 -3.52 11.71
N VAL A 52 -2.17 -2.74 12.77
CA VAL A 52 -2.30 -1.28 12.72
C VAL A 52 -1.35 -0.69 11.67
N PHE A 53 -0.10 -1.14 11.65
CA PHE A 53 0.90 -0.70 10.68
C PHE A 53 0.50 -1.02 9.24
N ILE A 54 0.11 -2.26 8.96
CA ILE A 54 -0.31 -2.68 7.61
C ILE A 54 -1.57 -1.93 7.17
N LEU A 55 -2.58 -1.84 8.03
CA LEU A 55 -3.85 -1.18 7.67
C LEU A 55 -3.66 0.31 7.41
N THR A 56 -2.93 1.01 8.28
CA THR A 56 -2.63 2.44 8.10
C THR A 56 -1.78 2.67 6.85
N GLY A 57 -0.81 1.80 6.57
CA GLY A 57 -0.02 1.82 5.34
C GLY A 57 -0.88 1.66 4.08
N VAL A 58 -1.81 0.72 4.07
CA VAL A 58 -2.75 0.51 2.94
C VAL A 58 -3.60 1.77 2.73
N ILE A 59 -4.21 2.32 3.77
CA ILE A 59 -5.04 3.54 3.68
C ILE A 59 -4.20 4.71 3.15
N SER A 60 -2.99 4.90 3.70
CA SER A 60 -2.06 5.94 3.27
C SER A 60 -1.68 5.81 1.79
N ALA A 61 -1.45 4.58 1.31
CA ALA A 61 -1.17 4.33 -0.10
C ALA A 61 -2.36 4.72 -1.00
N TYR A 62 -3.58 4.34 -0.63
CA TYR A 62 -4.79 4.71 -1.39
C TYR A 62 -5.04 6.22 -1.43
N LEU A 63 -4.86 6.92 -0.30
CA LEU A 63 -4.95 8.38 -0.25
C LEU A 63 -3.87 9.04 -1.13
N SER A 64 -2.65 8.50 -1.08
CA SER A 64 -1.53 9.00 -1.88
C SER A 64 -1.73 8.78 -3.38
N MET A 65 -2.34 7.66 -3.78
CA MET A 65 -2.62 7.35 -5.19
C MET A 65 -3.47 8.41 -5.88
N GLY A 66 -4.49 8.96 -5.20
CA GLY A 66 -5.31 10.05 -5.74
C GLY A 66 -4.46 11.27 -6.10
N ILE A 67 -3.66 11.72 -5.14
CA ILE A 67 -2.76 12.86 -5.30
C ILE A 67 -1.73 12.60 -6.41
N SER A 68 -1.17 11.39 -6.46
CA SER A 68 -0.19 10.99 -7.48
C SER A 68 -0.79 11.02 -8.88
N VAL A 69 -2.02 10.53 -9.08
CA VAL A 69 -2.70 10.55 -10.38
C VAL A 69 -2.94 11.98 -10.85
N ASP A 70 -3.30 12.89 -9.95
CA ASP A 70 -3.52 14.30 -10.29
C ASP A 70 -2.22 15.03 -10.66
N HIS A 71 -1.10 14.66 -10.02
CA HIS A 71 0.23 15.21 -10.30
C HIS A 71 0.96 14.51 -11.46
N GLU A 72 0.36 13.52 -12.14
CA GLU A 72 1.00 12.92 -13.33
C GLU A 72 1.15 13.98 -14.44
N SER A 73 2.40 14.23 -14.86
CA SER A 73 2.80 15.24 -15.84
C SER A 73 2.31 14.98 -17.27
N SER A 74 1.98 13.72 -17.59
CA SER A 74 1.46 13.32 -18.91
C SER A 74 0.10 12.67 -18.79
N LYS A 75 -0.79 12.92 -19.78
CA LYS A 75 -2.07 12.21 -19.91
C LYS A 75 -1.80 10.75 -20.30
N LYS A 76 -1.50 9.89 -19.33
CA LYS A 76 -1.43 8.44 -19.56
C LYS A 76 -2.83 7.92 -19.90
N SER A 77 -2.94 7.17 -20.99
CA SER A 77 -4.21 6.54 -21.34
C SER A 77 -4.61 5.51 -20.26
N PRO A 78 -5.83 5.56 -19.68
CA PRO A 78 -6.21 4.72 -18.56
C PRO A 78 -6.14 3.23 -18.93
N LYS A 79 -6.62 2.90 -20.14
CA LYS A 79 -6.65 1.53 -20.67
C LYS A 79 -5.24 0.92 -20.81
N LYS A 80 -4.28 1.62 -21.45
CA LYS A 80 -2.90 1.09 -21.57
C LYS A 80 -2.23 0.95 -20.21
N GLY A 81 -2.49 1.90 -19.29
CA GLY A 81 -1.97 1.84 -17.93
C GLY A 81 -2.47 0.61 -17.16
N LEU A 82 -3.76 0.29 -17.27
CA LEU A 82 -4.36 -0.89 -16.64
C LEU A 82 -3.81 -2.18 -17.23
N VAL A 83 -3.68 -2.26 -18.56
CA VAL A 83 -3.12 -3.47 -19.21
C VAL A 83 -1.70 -3.74 -18.73
N ILE A 84 -0.85 -2.70 -18.66
CA ILE A 84 0.51 -2.84 -18.14
C ILE A 84 0.50 -3.29 -16.68
N SER A 85 -0.34 -2.69 -15.82
CA SER A 85 -0.39 -3.08 -14.41
C SER A 85 -0.89 -4.50 -14.20
N VAL A 86 -1.84 -4.97 -15.02
CA VAL A 86 -2.34 -6.36 -14.98
C VAL A 86 -1.28 -7.35 -15.45
N ILE A 87 -0.51 -7.02 -16.49
CA ILE A 87 0.60 -7.86 -16.95
C ILE A 87 1.66 -7.97 -15.85
N VAL A 88 2.05 -6.84 -15.26
CA VAL A 88 3.04 -6.81 -14.17
C VAL A 88 2.52 -7.59 -12.95
N SER A 89 1.26 -7.44 -12.57
CA SER A 89 0.68 -8.18 -11.45
C SER A 89 0.61 -9.69 -11.72
N ALA A 90 0.32 -10.10 -12.96
CA ALA A 90 0.34 -11.50 -13.36
C ALA A 90 1.75 -12.10 -13.28
N ILE A 91 2.78 -11.37 -13.75
CA ILE A 91 4.17 -11.82 -13.65
C ILE A 91 4.58 -11.98 -12.18
N ILE A 92 4.29 -11.00 -11.33
CA ILE A 92 4.60 -11.07 -9.90
C ILE A 92 3.88 -12.26 -9.25
N ALA A 93 2.59 -12.46 -9.53
CA ALA A 93 1.83 -13.57 -9.00
C ALA A 93 2.39 -14.94 -9.41
N ILE A 94 2.82 -15.10 -10.67
CA ILE A 94 3.45 -16.32 -11.17
C ILE A 94 4.78 -16.57 -10.47
N VAL A 95 5.61 -15.53 -10.32
CA VAL A 95 6.91 -15.66 -9.64
C VAL A 95 6.72 -16.07 -8.18
N PHE A 96 5.84 -15.40 -7.44
CA PHE A 96 5.59 -15.71 -6.03
C PHE A 96 4.94 -17.09 -5.84
N GLY A 97 3.90 -17.41 -6.63
CA GLY A 97 3.26 -18.72 -6.57
C GLY A 97 4.20 -19.85 -6.98
N GLY A 98 5.06 -19.62 -7.98
CA GLY A 98 6.10 -20.55 -8.41
C GLY A 98 7.13 -20.82 -7.32
N LEU A 99 7.66 -19.77 -6.67
CA LEU A 99 8.61 -19.90 -5.55
C LEU A 99 8.03 -20.73 -4.40
N ILE A 100 6.74 -20.57 -4.09
CA ILE A 100 6.07 -21.34 -3.03
C ILE A 100 5.83 -22.79 -3.46
N THR A 101 5.55 -23.02 -4.74
CA THR A 101 5.42 -24.39 -5.29
C THR A 101 6.74 -25.16 -5.21
N PHE A 102 7.90 -24.49 -5.24
CA PHE A 102 9.19 -25.15 -5.06
C PHE A 102 9.44 -25.60 -3.61
N THR A 103 8.81 -24.96 -2.63
CA THR A 103 9.03 -25.25 -1.20
C THR A 103 7.85 -25.98 -0.55
N GLY A 104 6.71 -26.10 -1.21
CA GLY A 104 5.51 -26.75 -0.71
C GLY A 104 4.64 -27.33 -1.83
N ASP A 105 3.36 -27.53 -1.55
CA ASP A 105 2.42 -28.12 -2.49
C ASP A 105 2.01 -27.18 -3.64
N ILE A 106 1.72 -27.76 -4.81
CA ILE A 106 1.21 -27.01 -5.97
C ILE A 106 -0.08 -26.25 -5.62
N SER A 107 -0.94 -26.83 -4.75
CA SER A 107 -2.19 -26.21 -4.31
C SER A 107 -1.95 -24.93 -3.51
N THR A 108 -0.94 -24.90 -2.63
CA THR A 108 -0.61 -23.72 -1.82
C THR A 108 0.04 -22.65 -2.68
N GLY A 109 0.90 -23.04 -3.63
CA GLY A 109 1.48 -22.12 -4.62
C GLY A 109 0.43 -21.42 -5.48
N ILE A 110 -0.56 -22.16 -5.98
CA ILE A 110 -1.69 -21.59 -6.75
C ILE A 110 -2.52 -20.65 -5.88
N LEU A 111 -2.83 -21.06 -4.65
CA LEU A 111 -3.63 -20.25 -3.73
C LEU A 111 -2.94 -18.92 -3.39
N VAL A 112 -1.65 -18.95 -3.04
CA VAL A 112 -0.90 -17.73 -2.72
C VAL A 112 -0.70 -16.86 -3.96
N GLY A 113 -0.39 -17.47 -5.11
CA GLY A 113 -0.33 -16.74 -6.38
C GLY A 113 -1.64 -16.01 -6.70
N GLY A 114 -2.78 -16.66 -6.48
CA GLY A 114 -4.10 -16.05 -6.63
C GLY A 114 -4.35 -14.88 -5.67
N ILE A 115 -4.01 -15.02 -4.39
CA ILE A 115 -4.13 -13.95 -3.38
C ILE A 115 -3.27 -12.75 -3.77
N VAL A 116 -2.02 -12.98 -4.17
CA VAL A 116 -1.10 -11.95 -4.65
C VAL A 116 -1.68 -11.27 -5.89
N PHE A 117 -2.18 -12.03 -6.87
CA PHE A 117 -2.77 -11.45 -8.06
C PHE A 117 -3.93 -10.50 -7.73
N VAL A 118 -4.86 -10.92 -6.87
CA VAL A 118 -6.01 -10.11 -6.47
C VAL A 118 -5.57 -8.86 -5.70
N SER A 119 -4.57 -8.97 -4.81
CA SER A 119 -4.10 -7.83 -4.02
C SER A 119 -3.48 -6.71 -4.86
N PHE A 120 -2.85 -7.05 -6.00
CA PHE A 120 -2.35 -6.07 -6.97
C PHE A 120 -3.42 -5.60 -7.97
N LEU A 121 -4.41 -6.44 -8.27
CA LEU A 121 -5.49 -6.12 -9.20
C LEU A 121 -6.39 -5.00 -8.65
N VAL A 122 -6.74 -5.05 -7.36
CA VAL A 122 -7.66 -4.06 -6.75
C VAL A 122 -7.10 -2.62 -6.82
N PRO A 123 -5.86 -2.33 -6.39
CA PRO A 123 -5.26 -1.00 -6.58
C PRO A 123 -5.13 -0.59 -8.05
N SER A 124 -4.84 -1.54 -8.94
CA SER A 124 -4.72 -1.27 -10.39
C SER A 124 -6.04 -0.79 -11.00
N ILE A 125 -7.14 -1.43 -10.63
CA ILE A 125 -8.50 -1.02 -11.04
C ILE A 125 -8.83 0.36 -10.45
N TYR A 126 -8.47 0.60 -9.19
CA TYR A 126 -8.71 1.89 -8.55
C TYR A 126 -7.96 3.04 -9.27
N ILE A 127 -6.69 2.85 -9.63
CA ILE A 127 -5.92 3.82 -10.43
C ILE A 127 -6.57 4.05 -11.80
N TYR A 128 -7.08 3.00 -12.46
CA TYR A 128 -7.81 3.15 -13.71
C TYR A 128 -9.05 4.03 -13.57
N PHE A 129 -9.83 3.83 -12.50
CA PHE A 129 -10.99 4.66 -12.22
C PHE A 129 -10.59 6.13 -12.00
N LEU A 130 -9.55 6.38 -11.20
CA LEU A 130 -9.04 7.74 -10.96
C LEU A 130 -8.58 8.42 -12.26
N ARG A 131 -7.81 7.72 -13.10
CA ARG A 131 -7.36 8.27 -14.40
C ARG A 131 -8.52 8.53 -15.36
N THR A 132 -9.55 7.70 -15.35
CA THR A 132 -10.75 7.90 -16.18
C THR A 132 -11.52 9.13 -15.70
N LYS A 133 -11.69 9.29 -14.39
CA LYS A 133 -12.33 10.47 -13.79
C LYS A 133 -11.58 11.78 -14.09
N ARG A 134 -10.25 11.75 -14.19
CA ARG A 134 -9.43 12.92 -14.56
C ARG A 134 -9.57 13.33 -16.04
N GLN A 135 -9.94 12.39 -16.91
CA GLN A 135 -10.04 12.62 -18.36
C GLN A 135 -11.42 13.04 -18.84
N ASN A 136 -12.46 12.73 -18.06
CA ASN A 136 -13.83 13.24 -18.23
C ASN A 136 -13.99 14.60 -17.56
#